data_AF-A0A0N0I9I7-F1
#
_entry.id   AF-A0A0N0I9I7-F1
#
_cell.length_a   1.000
_cell.length_b   1.000
_cell.length_c   1.000
_cell.angle_alpha   90.00
_cell.angle_beta   90.00
_cell.angle_gamma   90.00
#
_symmetry.space_group_name_H-M   'P 1'
#
loop_
_entity.id
_entity.type
_entity.pdbx_description
1 polymer ?
#
loop_
_entity_poly.entity_id
_entity_poly.type
_entity_poly.pdbx_seq_one_letter_code
_entity_poly.pdbx_strand_id
1 'polypeptide(L)'
;MIIGDDFLKIAFQIEFIISDYSSPSGMFNFVINEKLIPGESVAIDLYVAISSLKDSICNELIERTPDIGNVDLDELDFSEGAPEGIIWLDTGVAEISGRGYWFYLGFNGDEERLIFTKDAGKSYQESRYVRGTIKRLIDNLPNSDELEIIKRNDIVLLTDLKNI
;
A
#
# COMPACT_ATOMS: atom_id res chain seq x y z
N MET A 1 -0.60 14.09 -2.68
CA MET A 1 -1.96 13.66 -3.07
C MET A 1 -2.45 12.54 -2.15
N ILE A 2 -3.75 12.46 -1.85
CA ILE A 2 -4.36 11.38 -1.03
C ILE A 2 -5.46 10.68 -1.85
N ILE A 3 -5.44 9.36 -1.86
CA ILE A 3 -6.44 8.48 -2.50
C ILE A 3 -7.02 7.59 -1.40
N GLY A 4 -8.23 7.89 -0.96
CA GLY A 4 -8.84 7.24 0.22
C GLY A 4 -10.24 6.74 -0.04
N ASP A 5 -10.74 5.95 0.92
CA ASP A 5 -12.15 5.58 0.96
C ASP A 5 -13.01 6.78 1.43
N ASP A 6 -14.34 6.70 1.23
CA ASP A 6 -15.28 7.79 1.52
C ASP A 6 -15.23 8.30 2.99
N PHE A 7 -14.65 7.50 3.90
CA PHE A 7 -14.54 7.81 5.33
C PHE A 7 -13.10 8.04 5.81
N LEU A 8 -12.11 8.03 4.90
CA LEU A 8 -10.67 8.15 5.19
C LEU A 8 -10.17 7.21 6.31
N LYS A 9 -10.80 6.04 6.47
CA LYS A 9 -10.32 5.01 7.42
C LYS A 9 -9.02 4.39 6.92
N ILE A 10 -8.91 4.30 5.60
CA ILE A 10 -7.71 3.89 4.90
C ILE A 10 -7.53 4.70 3.62
N ALA A 11 -6.28 5.09 3.34
CA ALA A 11 -5.92 5.77 2.13
C ALA A 11 -4.48 5.47 1.72
N PHE A 12 -4.09 5.91 0.53
CA PHE A 12 -2.72 6.07 0.10
C PHE A 12 -2.37 7.55 0.03
N GLN A 13 -1.21 7.92 0.53
CA GLN A 13 -0.58 9.21 0.25
C GLN A 13 0.52 9.00 -0.79
N ILE A 14 0.49 9.79 -1.84
CA ILE A 14 1.51 9.80 -2.89
C ILE A 14 2.01 11.23 -3.05
N GLU A 15 3.32 11.44 -2.90
CA GLU A 15 3.96 12.70 -3.26
C GLU A 15 5.05 12.44 -4.29
N PHE A 16 4.89 12.92 -5.52
CA PHE A 16 5.92 12.94 -6.55
C PHE A 16 6.82 14.17 -6.34
N ILE A 17 8.09 13.94 -6.01
CA ILE A 17 9.00 14.99 -5.55
C ILE A 17 10.20 15.15 -6.49
N ILE A 18 10.72 14.04 -7.04
CA ILE A 18 11.99 14.03 -7.78
C ILE A 18 11.74 13.54 -9.21
N SER A 19 11.69 14.49 -10.14
CA SER A 19 11.51 14.25 -11.58
C SER A 19 12.79 13.87 -12.33
N ASP A 20 13.95 14.12 -11.73
CA ASP A 20 15.24 14.12 -12.44
C ASP A 20 15.93 12.75 -12.42
N TYR A 21 15.33 11.77 -11.76
CA TYR A 21 15.77 10.37 -11.81
C TYR A 21 15.22 9.65 -13.05
N SER A 22 15.74 8.45 -13.32
CA SER A 22 15.24 7.58 -14.38
C SER A 22 13.81 7.07 -14.16
N SER A 23 13.25 7.26 -12.96
CA SER A 23 11.89 6.87 -12.57
C SER A 23 11.26 7.93 -11.65
N PRO A 24 9.95 8.19 -11.73
CA PRO A 24 9.25 9.07 -10.79
C PRO A 24 9.52 8.65 -9.34
N SER A 25 10.07 9.55 -8.52
CA SER A 25 10.41 9.23 -7.13
C SER A 25 9.84 10.24 -6.15
N GLY A 26 9.55 9.78 -4.93
CA GLY A 26 8.97 10.63 -3.90
C GLY A 26 8.55 9.88 -2.64
N MET A 27 7.36 10.16 -2.14
CA MET A 27 6.78 9.52 -0.95
C MET A 27 5.60 8.65 -1.35
N PHE A 28 5.50 7.46 -0.76
CA PHE A 28 4.33 6.59 -0.84
C PHE A 28 4.05 6.05 0.56
N ASN A 29 2.87 6.35 1.10
CA ASN A 29 2.45 5.88 2.42
C ASN A 29 1.07 5.25 2.35
N PHE A 30 0.87 4.18 3.11
CA PHE A 30 -0.44 3.81 3.61
C PHE A 30 -0.83 4.81 4.71
N VAL A 31 -2.09 5.25 4.69
CA VAL A 31 -2.72 6.00 5.78
C VAL A 31 -3.66 5.04 6.47
N ILE A 32 -3.31 4.57 7.67
CA ILE A 32 -4.07 3.57 8.42
C ILE A 32 -4.32 4.12 9.82
N ASN A 33 -5.58 4.26 10.22
CA ASN A 33 -5.97 4.83 11.52
C ASN A 33 -5.23 6.17 11.79
N GLU A 34 -5.30 7.08 10.82
CA GLU A 34 -4.67 8.42 10.86
C GLU A 34 -3.13 8.43 10.91
N LYS A 35 -2.47 7.28 10.75
CA LYS A 35 -1.01 7.17 10.74
C LYS A 35 -0.49 6.94 9.34
N LEU A 36 0.57 7.67 8.99
CA LEU A 36 1.36 7.41 7.78
C LEU A 36 2.31 6.24 8.04
N ILE A 37 2.29 5.26 7.14
CA ILE A 37 3.17 4.08 7.18
C ILE A 37 3.75 3.89 5.77
N PRO A 38 5.07 4.02 5.57
CA PRO A 38 6.10 4.14 6.61
C PRO A 38 6.15 5.52 7.29
N GLY A 39 5.67 6.59 6.64
CA GLY A 39 5.74 7.96 7.19
C GLY A 39 7.15 8.55 7.15
N GLU A 40 8.04 7.96 6.36
CA GLU A 40 9.43 8.36 6.20
C GLU A 40 9.90 8.14 4.75
N SER A 41 11.04 8.74 4.42
CA SER A 41 11.70 8.71 3.10
C SER A 41 10.98 9.48 1.99
N VAL A 42 11.75 10.28 1.26
CA VAL A 42 11.26 11.14 0.16
C VAL A 42 11.78 10.70 -1.21
N ALA A 43 12.43 9.54 -1.27
CA ALA A 43 13.06 8.99 -2.48
C ALA A 43 12.69 7.51 -2.65
N ILE A 44 11.40 7.21 -2.55
CA ILE A 44 10.82 5.93 -2.98
C ILE A 44 10.65 5.99 -4.50
N ASP A 45 11.08 4.95 -5.21
CA ASP A 45 10.73 4.77 -6.62
C ASP A 45 9.21 4.48 -6.72
N LEU A 46 8.44 5.48 -7.16
CA LEU A 46 6.99 5.40 -7.21
C LEU A 46 6.52 4.45 -8.30
N TYR A 47 7.28 4.26 -9.40
CA TYR A 47 6.95 3.25 -10.39
C TYR A 47 7.02 1.86 -9.76
N VAL A 48 8.12 1.54 -9.09
CA VAL A 48 8.30 0.23 -8.46
C VAL A 48 7.25 0.00 -7.37
N ALA A 49 7.09 0.94 -6.43
CA ALA A 49 6.15 0.76 -5.33
C ALA A 49 4.69 0.60 -5.79
N ILE A 50 4.24 1.40 -6.77
CA ILE A 50 2.86 1.35 -7.28
C ILE A 50 2.64 0.10 -8.14
N SER A 51 3.55 -0.21 -9.08
CA SER A 51 3.39 -1.36 -9.96
C SER A 51 3.43 -2.68 -9.20
N SER A 52 4.39 -2.84 -8.28
CA SER A 52 4.45 -4.02 -7.40
C SER A 52 3.16 -4.21 -6.61
N LEU A 53 2.59 -3.11 -6.07
CA LEU A 53 1.36 -3.19 -5.29
C LEU A 53 0.16 -3.58 -6.13
N LYS A 54 0.02 -3.00 -7.33
CA LYS A 54 -1.04 -3.36 -8.28
C LYS A 54 -0.91 -4.82 -8.73
N ASP A 55 0.30 -5.26 -9.05
CA ASP A 55 0.58 -6.63 -9.51
C ASP A 55 0.40 -7.68 -8.41
N SER A 56 0.50 -7.28 -7.13
CA SER A 56 0.36 -8.19 -5.99
C SER A 56 -1.05 -8.75 -5.78
N ILE A 57 -2.08 -8.15 -6.40
CA ILE A 57 -3.47 -8.52 -6.14
C ILE A 57 -4.37 -8.40 -7.37
N CYS A 58 -5.07 -9.49 -7.70
CA CYS A 58 -6.12 -9.51 -8.74
C CYS A 58 -7.38 -10.23 -8.24
N ASN A 59 -8.49 -10.10 -8.98
CA ASN A 59 -9.78 -10.67 -8.56
C ASN A 59 -9.70 -12.21 -8.48
N GLU A 60 -9.03 -12.86 -9.43
CA GLU A 60 -8.87 -14.31 -9.43
C GLU A 60 -8.08 -14.82 -8.22
N LEU A 61 -7.09 -14.05 -7.75
CA LEU A 61 -6.34 -14.38 -6.54
C LEU A 61 -7.21 -14.22 -5.30
N ILE A 62 -7.95 -13.11 -5.18
CA ILE A 62 -8.88 -12.86 -4.07
C ILE A 62 -9.93 -13.97 -3.96
N GLU A 63 -10.55 -14.36 -5.08
CA GLU A 63 -11.59 -15.39 -5.12
C GLU A 63 -11.09 -16.78 -4.71
N ARG A 64 -9.80 -17.07 -4.95
CA ARG A 64 -9.19 -18.36 -4.62
C ARG A 64 -8.51 -18.37 -3.25
N THR A 65 -8.37 -17.21 -2.61
CA THR A 65 -7.75 -17.09 -1.29
C THR A 65 -8.79 -17.49 -0.23
N PRO A 66 -8.55 -18.56 0.55
CA PRO A 66 -9.48 -18.97 1.60
C PRO A 66 -9.55 -17.91 2.71
N ASP A 67 -10.72 -17.78 3.31
CA ASP A 67 -10.90 -16.94 4.49
C ASP A 67 -10.11 -17.51 5.68
N ILE A 68 -9.28 -16.68 6.31
CA ILE A 68 -8.59 -17.00 7.57
C ILE A 68 -9.51 -16.85 8.78
N GLY A 69 -10.73 -16.33 8.57
CA GLY A 69 -11.74 -16.19 9.62
C GLY A 69 -11.28 -15.30 10.77
N ASN A 70 -11.59 -15.73 11.99
CA ASN A 70 -11.21 -15.05 13.23
C ASN A 70 -9.95 -15.64 13.89
N VAL A 71 -9.07 -16.32 13.14
CA VAL A 71 -7.77 -16.76 13.68
C VAL A 71 -7.03 -15.56 14.26
N ASP A 72 -6.54 -15.68 15.49
CA ASP A 72 -5.90 -14.57 16.18
C ASP A 72 -4.56 -14.22 15.51
N LEU A 73 -4.15 -12.95 15.59
CA LEU A 73 -2.98 -12.45 14.86
C LEU A 73 -1.66 -13.13 15.30
N ASP A 74 -1.58 -13.53 16.57
CA ASP A 74 -0.44 -14.25 17.16
C ASP A 74 -0.41 -15.73 16.80
N GLU A 75 -1.51 -16.29 16.28
CA GLU A 75 -1.57 -17.66 15.76
C GLU A 75 -1.15 -17.75 14.29
N LEU A 76 -1.07 -16.62 13.58
CA LEU A 76 -0.61 -16.56 12.20
C LEU A 76 0.92 -16.60 12.13
N ASP A 77 1.46 -17.59 11.41
CA ASP A 77 2.90 -17.76 11.24
C ASP A 77 3.40 -17.06 9.97
N PHE A 78 4.14 -15.97 10.14
CA PHE A 78 4.77 -15.20 9.05
C PHE A 78 6.26 -15.52 8.86
N SER A 79 6.82 -16.52 9.57
CA SER A 79 8.26 -16.80 9.56
C SER A 79 8.81 -17.18 8.19
N GLU A 80 7.99 -17.84 7.37
CA GLU A 80 8.32 -18.27 6.01
C GLU A 80 7.63 -17.41 4.93
N GLY A 81 7.10 -16.24 5.29
CA GLY A 81 6.37 -15.34 4.39
C GLY A 81 4.86 -15.29 4.68
N ALA A 82 4.05 -15.00 3.67
CA ALA A 82 2.60 -14.95 3.84
C ALA A 82 2.03 -16.37 4.07
N PRO A 83 1.31 -16.62 5.17
CA PRO A 83 0.70 -17.93 5.42
C PRO A 83 -0.47 -18.21 4.46
N GLU A 84 -0.96 -19.45 4.46
CA GLU A 84 -2.13 -19.83 3.66
C GLU A 84 -3.34 -18.94 3.96
N GLY A 85 -4.07 -18.52 2.92
CA GLY A 85 -5.21 -17.61 3.06
C GLY A 85 -4.83 -16.13 3.21
N ILE A 86 -3.54 -15.80 3.11
CA ILE A 86 -3.05 -14.42 3.19
C ILE A 86 -2.29 -14.04 1.92
N ILE A 87 -2.67 -12.90 1.33
CA ILE A 87 -2.00 -12.31 0.17
C ILE A 87 -0.94 -11.33 0.65
N TRP A 88 0.29 -11.45 0.15
CA TRP A 88 1.31 -10.41 0.36
C TRP A 88 1.05 -9.24 -0.60
N LEU A 89 0.83 -8.04 -0.04
CA LEU A 89 0.73 -6.80 -0.79
C LEU A 89 2.16 -6.26 -1.00
N ASP A 90 2.81 -6.71 -2.08
CA ASP A 90 4.18 -6.29 -2.37
C ASP A 90 4.25 -4.80 -2.72
N THR A 91 5.18 -4.09 -2.11
CA THR A 91 5.40 -2.65 -2.30
C THR A 91 6.82 -2.36 -2.77
N GLY A 92 7.46 -3.36 -3.39
CA GLY A 92 8.81 -3.29 -3.93
C GLY A 92 9.87 -3.68 -2.89
N VAL A 93 10.62 -4.75 -3.16
CA VAL A 93 11.69 -5.26 -2.28
C VAL A 93 12.80 -4.24 -2.05
N ALA A 94 13.05 -3.31 -2.97
CA ALA A 94 14.02 -2.22 -2.79
C ALA A 94 13.40 -0.94 -2.19
N GLU A 95 12.08 -0.91 -2.03
CA GLU A 95 11.32 0.29 -1.69
C GLU A 95 10.74 0.21 -0.28
N ILE A 96 9.45 -0.07 -0.13
CA ILE A 96 8.76 -0.08 1.17
C ILE A 96 8.99 -1.43 1.86
N SER A 97 8.77 -2.55 1.14
CA SER A 97 8.99 -3.90 1.65
C SER A 97 10.43 -4.09 2.16
N GLY A 98 11.42 -3.56 1.42
CA GLY A 98 12.85 -3.64 1.78
C GLY A 98 13.24 -2.95 3.07
N ARG A 99 12.41 -2.01 3.54
CA ARG A 99 12.66 -1.23 4.76
C ARG A 99 11.98 -1.83 6.00
N GLY A 100 11.39 -3.01 5.87
CA GLY A 100 10.74 -3.72 6.97
C GLY A 100 9.28 -3.33 7.21
N TYR A 101 8.65 -2.68 6.22
CA TYR A 101 7.21 -2.42 6.21
C TYR A 101 6.54 -3.41 5.28
N TRP A 102 5.85 -4.40 5.84
CA TRP A 102 5.16 -5.43 5.06
C TRP A 102 3.67 -5.35 5.32
N PHE A 103 2.90 -5.54 4.25
CA PHE A 103 1.45 -5.46 4.25
C PHE A 103 0.88 -6.75 3.68
N TYR A 104 -0.16 -7.24 4.30
CA TYR A 104 -0.78 -8.52 4.00
C TYR A 104 -2.30 -8.38 4.05
N LEU A 105 -2.99 -9.15 3.23
CA LEU A 105 -4.45 -9.14 3.14
C LEU A 105 -5.00 -10.54 3.39
N GLY A 106 -5.75 -10.68 4.49
CA GLY A 106 -6.58 -11.85 4.77
C GLY A 106 -8.07 -11.51 4.69
N PHE A 107 -8.93 -12.53 4.79
CA PHE A 107 -10.37 -12.38 4.66
C PHE A 107 -11.14 -13.10 5.79
N ASN A 108 -12.32 -12.56 6.12
CA ASN A 108 -13.26 -13.13 7.08
C ASN A 108 -14.71 -12.75 6.69
N GLY A 109 -15.36 -13.57 5.88
CA GLY A 109 -16.70 -13.33 5.37
C GLY A 109 -16.75 -12.04 4.56
N ASP A 110 -17.51 -11.06 5.06
CA ASP A 110 -17.69 -9.74 4.43
C ASP A 110 -16.60 -8.72 4.85
N GLU A 111 -15.56 -9.16 5.57
CA GLU A 111 -14.45 -8.33 6.01
C GLU A 111 -13.12 -8.69 5.32
N GLU A 112 -12.29 -7.66 5.12
CA GLU A 112 -10.86 -7.75 4.84
C GLU A 112 -10.06 -7.46 6.11
N ARG A 113 -9.02 -8.25 6.35
CA ARG A 113 -8.06 -8.09 7.45
C ARG A 113 -6.74 -7.62 6.87
N LEU A 114 -6.46 -6.31 6.98
CA LEU A 114 -5.17 -5.73 6.61
C LEU A 114 -4.20 -5.94 7.77
N ILE A 115 -3.23 -6.81 7.58
CA ILE A 115 -2.20 -7.15 8.56
C ILE A 115 -0.90 -6.50 8.11
N PHE A 116 -0.18 -5.86 9.02
CA PHE A 116 1.06 -5.17 8.66
C PHE A 116 2.07 -5.11 9.79
N THR A 117 3.33 -5.03 9.41
CA THR A 117 4.47 -4.80 10.31
C THR A 117 5.15 -3.48 9.96
N LYS A 118 5.82 -2.89 10.95
CA LYS A 118 6.63 -1.67 10.81
C LYS A 118 8.07 -1.88 11.28
N ASP A 119 8.43 -3.12 11.60
CA ASP A 119 9.67 -3.48 12.27
C ASP A 119 10.27 -4.79 11.72
N ALA A 120 10.05 -5.05 10.43
CA ALA A 120 10.52 -6.24 9.71
C ALA A 120 10.04 -7.54 10.36
N GLY A 121 8.74 -7.58 10.72
CA GLY A 121 8.07 -8.79 11.20
C GLY A 121 8.29 -9.13 12.67
N LYS A 122 8.87 -8.22 13.47
CA LYS A 122 9.00 -8.44 14.92
C LYS A 122 7.67 -8.28 15.63
N SER A 123 6.81 -7.39 15.14
CA SER A 123 5.45 -7.21 15.59
C SER A 123 4.51 -6.96 14.42
N TYR A 124 3.28 -7.47 14.55
CA TYR A 124 2.20 -7.29 13.59
C TYR A 124 1.06 -6.51 14.21
N GLN A 125 0.39 -5.72 13.38
CA GLN A 125 -0.84 -5.01 13.69
C GLN A 125 -1.90 -5.40 12.66
N GLU A 126 -3.17 -5.24 13.03
CA GLU A 126 -4.30 -5.50 12.15
C GLU A 126 -5.24 -4.29 12.10
N SER A 127 -5.86 -4.09 10.94
CA SER A 127 -7.05 -3.26 10.79
C SER A 127 -8.06 -3.97 9.89
N ARG A 128 -9.35 -3.81 10.19
CA ARG A 128 -10.44 -4.49 9.49
C ARG A 128 -11.26 -3.52 8.66
N TYR A 129 -11.63 -3.95 7.47
CA TYR A 129 -12.40 -3.16 6.50
C TYR A 129 -13.49 -4.02 5.87
N VAL A 130 -14.47 -3.37 5.22
CA VAL A 130 -15.45 -4.07 4.39
C VAL A 130 -14.71 -4.71 3.21
N ARG A 131 -15.06 -5.95 2.86
CA ARG A 131 -14.46 -6.69 1.74
C ARG A 131 -14.53 -5.89 0.43
N GLY A 132 -13.45 -5.94 -0.34
CA GLY A 132 -13.23 -5.17 -1.55
C GLY A 132 -12.69 -3.74 -1.31
N THR A 133 -12.44 -3.32 -0.08
CA THR A 133 -11.95 -1.96 0.20
C THR A 133 -10.50 -1.78 -0.24
N ILE A 134 -9.62 -2.70 0.14
CA ILE A 134 -8.20 -2.63 -0.21
C ILE A 134 -8.00 -2.74 -1.72
N LYS A 135 -8.67 -3.71 -2.36
CA LYS A 135 -8.62 -3.88 -3.82
C LYS A 135 -9.11 -2.64 -4.56
N ARG A 136 -10.24 -2.07 -4.16
CA ARG A 136 -10.77 -0.84 -4.76
C ARG A 136 -9.78 0.32 -4.64
N LEU A 137 -9.12 0.49 -3.50
CA LEU A 137 -8.12 1.54 -3.34
C LEU A 137 -6.91 1.32 -4.27
N ILE A 138 -6.39 0.09 -4.35
CA ILE A 138 -5.26 -0.25 -5.22
C ILE A 138 -5.63 -0.04 -6.70
N ASP A 139 -6.86 -0.40 -7.10
CA ASP A 139 -7.36 -0.20 -8.47
C ASP A 139 -7.49 1.28 -8.85
N ASN A 140 -7.72 2.15 -7.87
CA ASN A 140 -7.83 3.59 -8.06
C ASN A 140 -6.50 4.33 -7.86
N LEU A 141 -5.40 3.62 -7.56
CA LEU A 141 -4.08 4.22 -7.63
C LEU A 141 -3.80 4.61 -9.09
N PRO A 142 -3.27 5.81 -9.37
CA PRO A 142 -2.72 6.12 -10.69
C PRO A 142 -1.48 5.27 -10.93
N ASN A 143 -1.16 5.03 -12.19
CA ASN A 143 0.18 4.61 -12.60
C ASN A 143 1.16 5.77 -12.40
N SER A 144 2.44 5.47 -12.23
CA SER A 144 3.44 6.52 -11.97
C SER A 144 3.64 7.47 -13.16
N ASP A 145 3.35 7.01 -14.38
CA ASP A 145 3.39 7.82 -15.60
C ASP A 145 2.17 8.74 -15.76
N GLU A 146 1.12 8.55 -14.96
CA GLU A 146 -0.03 9.45 -14.89
C GLU A 146 0.20 10.61 -13.90
N LEU A 147 1.27 10.56 -13.10
CA LEU A 147 1.61 11.59 -12.11
C LEU A 147 2.36 12.77 -12.75
N GLU A 148 2.10 13.98 -12.23
CA GLU A 148 2.87 15.18 -12.52
C GLU A 148 3.24 15.99 -11.27
N ILE A 149 4.35 16.73 -11.36
CA ILE A 149 4.78 17.69 -10.34
C ILE A 149 4.42 19.09 -10.82
N ILE A 150 3.51 19.76 -10.10
CA ILE A 150 3.22 21.17 -10.28
C ILE A 150 4.11 21.96 -9.32
N LYS A 151 5.04 22.74 -9.87
CA LYS A 151 5.90 23.66 -9.11
C LYS A 151 5.26 25.05 -9.03
N ARG A 152 5.09 25.60 -7.84
CA ARG A 152 4.65 26.99 -7.61
C ARG A 152 5.70 27.77 -6.83
N ASN A 153 6.04 28.95 -7.33
CA ASN A 153 7.01 29.86 -6.70
C ASN A 153 8.35 29.19 -6.34
N ASP A 154 8.79 28.19 -7.13
CA ASP A 154 10.02 27.39 -6.95
C ASP A 154 10.20 26.63 -5.63
N ILE A 155 9.28 26.77 -4.67
CA ILE A 155 9.37 26.15 -3.33
C ILE A 155 8.19 25.23 -2.99
N VAL A 156 7.06 25.36 -3.69
CA VAL A 156 5.88 24.53 -3.47
C VAL A 156 5.83 23.44 -4.54
N LEU A 157 5.84 22.19 -4.09
CA LEU A 157 5.64 21.01 -4.93
C LEU A 157 4.25 20.46 -4.66
N LEU A 158 3.46 20.27 -5.70
CA LEU A 158 2.18 19.59 -5.64
C LEU A 158 2.22 18.39 -6.57
N THR A 159 1.73 17.27 -6.07
CA THR A 159 1.52 16.06 -6.85
C THR A 159 0.10 16.07 -7.37
N ASP A 160 -0.06 15.94 -8.67
CA ASP A 160 -1.37 15.88 -9.34
C ASP A 160 -1.37 14.79 -10.43
N LEU A 161 -2.54 14.57 -11.02
CA LEU A 161 -2.71 13.72 -12.18
C LEU A 161 -2.58 14.55 -13.46
N LYS A 162 -1.88 14.01 -14.46
CA LYS A 162 -1.87 14.58 -15.80
C LYS A 162 -3.32 14.65 -16.32
N ASN A 163 -3.68 15.76 -16.95
CA ASN A 163 -4.92 15.83 -17.72
C ASN A 163 -4.76 14.96 -18.97
N ILE A 164 -5.36 13.76 -18.97
CA ILE A 164 -5.39 12.83 -20.11
C ILE A 164 -6.70 13.03 -20.89
#